data_AF-A0A536T289-F1
#
_entry.id   AF-A0A536T289-F1
#
_cell.length_a   1.000
_cell.length_b   1.000
_cell.length_c   1.000
_cell.angle_alpha   90.00
_cell.angle_beta   90.00
_cell.angle_gamma   90.00
#
_symmetry.space_group_name_H-M   'P 1'
#
loop_
_entity.id
_entity.type
_entity.pdbx_description
1 polymer ?
#
loop_
_entity_poly.entity_id
_entity_poly.type
_entity_poly.pdbx_seq_one_letter_code
_entity_poly.pdbx_strand_id
1 'polypeptide(L)'
;MAPLSLAAADVVTPNANLKAEGIPSIPAELAARVARYTEFKPTTVVSWHPEKRELVVARRAGNVTQLHLVSAAGSEPKQLTAFPDPVRFGAYYARKPGMLIFSRDTSGDEQRQVYRLDSPDATPVLLTDARRKNDAHGFTHARDLLLLATTDVDATGKRENPELELSLLDPLEPAKTRKIAKLPGTGWGDFTFSFDDKRLALIEFKSVNETYVWVMDLASGARRRVLPAEGDARTQTIASTNLNFSRDGKGLFLST
;
A
#
# COMPACT_ATOMS: atom_id res chain seq x y z
N MET A 1 12.78 -64.68 -13.62
CA MET A 1 12.79 -63.35 -12.99
C MET A 1 11.71 -62.52 -13.66
N ALA A 2 10.62 -62.21 -12.96
CA ALA A 2 9.61 -61.30 -13.47
C ALA A 2 10.14 -59.85 -13.35
N PRO A 3 9.98 -59.00 -14.37
CA PRO A 3 10.37 -57.60 -14.25
C PRO A 3 9.45 -56.92 -13.24
N LEU A 4 10.05 -56.22 -12.26
CA LEU A 4 9.34 -55.26 -11.42
C LEU A 4 8.81 -54.15 -12.32
N SER A 5 7.48 -54.11 -12.47
CA SER A 5 6.80 -52.94 -13.03
C SER A 5 6.94 -51.80 -12.00
N LEU A 6 7.74 -50.79 -12.33
CA LEU A 6 7.62 -49.49 -11.65
C LEU A 6 6.23 -48.96 -12.01
N ALA A 7 5.34 -48.89 -11.03
CA ALA A 7 4.14 -48.07 -11.16
C ALA A 7 4.59 -46.65 -11.48
N ALA A 8 4.14 -46.11 -12.63
CA ALA A 8 4.36 -44.70 -12.95
C ALA A 8 3.75 -43.88 -11.80
N ALA A 9 4.60 -43.16 -11.07
CA ALA A 9 4.13 -42.27 -10.02
C ALA A 9 3.19 -41.24 -10.66
N ASP A 10 2.04 -41.00 -10.04
CA ASP A 10 1.14 -39.93 -10.46
C ASP A 10 1.88 -38.59 -10.39
N VAL A 11 1.70 -37.72 -11.38
CA VAL A 11 2.48 -36.48 -11.56
C VAL A 11 1.58 -35.27 -11.71
N VAL A 12 2.04 -34.12 -11.21
CA VAL A 12 1.33 -32.86 -11.38
C VAL A 12 1.31 -32.49 -12.85
N THR A 13 0.10 -32.35 -13.41
CA THR A 13 -0.11 -31.94 -14.79
C THR A 13 -0.25 -30.41 -14.84
N PRO A 14 0.58 -29.68 -15.62
CA PRO A 14 0.39 -28.24 -15.83
C PRO A 14 -1.01 -27.95 -16.38
N ASN A 15 -1.62 -26.84 -15.94
CA ASN A 15 -2.91 -26.43 -16.48
C ASN A 15 -2.78 -25.99 -17.95
N ALA A 16 -3.92 -25.85 -18.64
CA ALA A 16 -3.96 -25.53 -20.07
C ALA A 16 -3.31 -24.18 -20.45
N ASN A 17 -3.05 -23.29 -19.49
CA ASN A 17 -2.39 -22.00 -19.72
C ASN A 17 -0.86 -22.07 -19.55
N LEU A 18 -0.30 -23.26 -19.26
CA LEU A 18 1.13 -23.44 -18.98
C LEU A 18 1.75 -24.44 -19.95
N LYS A 19 2.84 -24.01 -20.61
CA LYS A 19 3.74 -24.91 -21.35
C LYS A 19 4.95 -25.21 -20.48
N ALA A 20 5.13 -26.47 -20.08
CA ALA A 20 6.29 -26.91 -19.31
C ALA A 20 7.28 -27.63 -20.23
N GLU A 21 8.51 -27.15 -20.29
CA GLU A 21 9.60 -27.76 -21.07
C GLU A 21 10.85 -27.85 -20.20
N GLY A 22 11.56 -28.99 -20.24
CA GLY A 22 12.80 -29.19 -19.47
C GLY A 22 12.62 -29.24 -17.94
N ILE A 23 11.38 -29.28 -17.45
CA ILE A 23 11.07 -29.39 -16.02
C ILE A 23 10.92 -30.88 -15.67
N PRO A 24 11.67 -31.41 -14.69
CA PRO A 24 11.45 -32.76 -14.18
C PRO A 24 10.02 -32.94 -13.68
N SER A 25 9.46 -34.14 -13.85
CA SER A 25 8.11 -34.43 -13.36
C SER A 25 8.03 -34.23 -11.84
N ILE A 26 6.99 -33.51 -11.41
CA ILE A 26 6.71 -33.28 -9.98
C ILE A 26 5.77 -34.39 -9.51
N PRO A 27 6.17 -35.26 -8.57
CA PRO A 27 5.28 -36.30 -8.05
C PRO A 27 4.05 -35.70 -7.38
N ALA A 28 2.85 -36.23 -7.67
CA ALA A 28 1.61 -35.80 -7.05
C ALA A 28 1.62 -35.95 -5.52
N GLU A 29 2.32 -36.97 -5.02
CA GLU A 29 2.52 -37.16 -3.58
C GLU A 29 3.28 -35.98 -2.94
N LEU A 30 4.28 -35.43 -3.62
CA LEU A 30 5.00 -34.25 -3.13
C LEU A 30 4.06 -33.05 -3.04
N ALA A 31 3.26 -32.82 -4.09
CA ALA A 31 2.25 -31.76 -4.10
C ALA A 31 1.24 -31.92 -2.96
N ALA A 32 0.75 -33.14 -2.72
CA ALA A 32 -0.17 -33.44 -1.63
C ALA A 32 0.45 -33.19 -0.24
N ARG A 33 1.71 -33.59 -0.04
CA ARG A 33 2.42 -33.34 1.23
C ARG A 33 2.60 -31.86 1.53
N VAL A 34 2.82 -31.03 0.50
CA VAL A 34 3.05 -29.59 0.67
C VAL A 34 1.78 -28.74 0.59
N ALA A 35 0.65 -29.29 0.15
CA ALA A 35 -0.61 -28.56 -0.04
C ALA A 35 -1.03 -27.76 1.21
N ARG A 36 -0.88 -28.36 2.41
CA ARG A 36 -1.18 -27.68 3.68
C ARG A 36 -0.35 -26.43 3.95
N TYR A 37 0.79 -26.27 3.27
CA TYR A 37 1.70 -25.13 3.39
C TYR A 37 1.55 -24.13 2.23
N THR A 38 0.93 -24.51 1.13
CA THR A 38 0.79 -23.67 -0.08
C THR A 38 -0.62 -23.11 -0.26
N GLU A 39 -1.63 -23.65 0.43
CA GLU A 39 -3.03 -23.21 0.34
C GLU A 39 -3.43 -22.11 1.33
N PHE A 40 -2.47 -21.34 1.86
CA PHE A 40 -2.80 -20.20 2.71
C PHE A 40 -3.48 -19.10 1.88
N LYS A 41 -4.62 -18.59 2.38
CA LYS A 41 -5.33 -17.44 1.79
C LYS A 41 -5.05 -16.23 2.67
N PRO A 42 -3.98 -15.46 2.39
CA PRO A 42 -3.62 -14.35 3.25
C PRO A 42 -4.75 -13.33 3.27
N THR A 43 -5.04 -12.84 4.48
CA THR A 43 -6.03 -11.80 4.73
C THR A 43 -5.37 -10.75 5.60
N THR A 44 -5.36 -9.51 5.13
CA THR A 44 -4.71 -8.39 5.83
C THR A 44 -5.78 -7.39 6.26
N VAL A 45 -5.69 -6.90 7.50
CA VAL A 45 -6.56 -5.81 7.97
C VAL A 45 -6.17 -4.51 7.26
N VAL A 46 -7.18 -3.81 6.75
CA VAL A 46 -7.02 -2.60 5.92
C VAL A 46 -7.55 -1.37 6.65
N SER A 47 -8.75 -1.45 7.23
CA SER A 47 -9.36 -0.30 7.91
C SER A 47 -10.40 -0.72 8.93
N TRP A 48 -10.64 0.12 9.93
CA TRP A 48 -11.77 0.00 10.85
C TRP A 48 -12.87 0.99 10.46
N HIS A 49 -14.11 0.54 10.53
CA HIS A 49 -15.25 1.45 10.42
C HIS A 49 -15.19 2.48 11.56
N PRO A 50 -15.41 3.77 11.30
CA PRO A 50 -15.24 4.83 12.31
C PRO A 50 -16.20 4.69 13.50
N GLU A 51 -17.37 4.08 13.28
CA GLU A 51 -18.47 4.05 14.27
C GLU A 51 -18.92 2.64 14.65
N LYS A 52 -18.50 1.60 13.90
CA LYS A 52 -19.02 0.23 14.05
C LYS A 52 -17.86 -0.72 14.26
N ARG A 53 -18.12 -1.87 14.89
CA ARG A 53 -17.15 -2.96 15.06
C ARG A 53 -16.99 -3.79 13.78
N GLU A 54 -16.86 -3.10 12.67
CA GLU A 54 -16.70 -3.66 11.35
C GLU A 54 -15.30 -3.30 10.85
N LEU A 55 -14.67 -4.20 10.11
CA LEU A 55 -13.34 -3.97 9.55
C LEU A 55 -13.30 -4.36 8.08
N VAL A 56 -12.51 -3.61 7.32
CA VAL A 56 -12.18 -3.93 5.94
C VAL A 56 -10.93 -4.80 5.94
N VAL A 57 -10.97 -5.88 5.18
CA VAL A 57 -9.82 -6.74 4.89
C VAL A 57 -9.51 -6.78 3.41
N ALA A 58 -8.23 -6.93 3.08
CA ALA A 58 -7.76 -7.27 1.75
C ALA A 58 -7.50 -8.78 1.69
N ARG A 59 -8.19 -9.48 0.77
CA ARG A 59 -7.96 -10.91 0.49
C ARG A 59 -8.22 -11.21 -0.98
N ARG A 60 -7.74 -12.36 -1.46
CA ARG A 60 -7.94 -12.77 -2.86
C ARG A 60 -9.42 -13.10 -3.13
N ALA A 61 -9.97 -12.49 -4.18
CA ALA A 61 -11.26 -12.84 -4.79
C ALA A 61 -10.99 -13.18 -6.27
N GLY A 62 -11.18 -14.45 -6.64
CA GLY A 62 -10.73 -14.95 -7.95
C GLY A 62 -9.20 -14.86 -8.09
N ASN A 63 -8.74 -14.07 -9.06
CA ASN A 63 -7.32 -13.97 -9.40
C ASN A 63 -6.57 -12.78 -8.78
N VAL A 64 -7.30 -11.84 -8.17
CA VAL A 64 -6.71 -10.60 -7.64
C VAL A 64 -7.15 -10.34 -6.19
N THR A 65 -6.38 -9.51 -5.49
CA THR A 65 -6.77 -9.04 -4.15
C THR A 65 -7.87 -8.00 -4.27
N GLN A 66 -8.92 -8.15 -3.47
CA GLN A 66 -10.02 -7.19 -3.38
C GLN A 66 -10.33 -6.89 -1.91
N LEU A 67 -11.03 -5.77 -1.67
CA LEU A 67 -11.48 -5.37 -0.33
C LEU A 67 -12.79 -6.07 0.02
N HIS A 68 -12.89 -6.51 1.27
CA HIS A 68 -14.06 -7.18 1.83
C HIS A 68 -14.39 -6.59 3.20
N LEU A 69 -15.66 -6.52 3.54
CA LEU A 69 -16.19 -6.16 4.83
C LEU A 69 -16.33 -7.41 5.72
N VAL A 70 -15.79 -7.36 6.92
CA VAL A 70 -16.12 -8.28 8.00
C VAL A 70 -17.00 -7.53 8.99
N SER A 71 -18.27 -7.89 9.06
CA SER A 71 -19.28 -7.15 9.82
C SER A 71 -19.33 -7.53 11.31
N ALA A 72 -18.86 -8.73 11.65
CA ALA A 72 -18.74 -9.19 13.02
C ALA A 72 -17.62 -10.24 13.16
N ALA A 73 -17.20 -10.50 14.39
CA ALA A 73 -16.25 -11.59 14.65
C ALA A 73 -16.79 -12.93 14.13
N GLY A 74 -16.00 -13.63 13.32
CA GLY A 74 -16.38 -14.91 12.73
C GLY A 74 -17.36 -14.83 11.55
N SER A 75 -17.82 -13.65 11.14
CA SER A 75 -18.70 -13.52 9.98
C SER A 75 -17.94 -13.75 8.67
N GLU A 76 -18.61 -14.34 7.68
CA GLU A 76 -18.07 -14.43 6.32
C GLU A 76 -17.82 -13.04 5.72
N PRO A 77 -16.64 -12.77 5.13
CA PRO A 77 -16.36 -11.48 4.52
C PRO A 77 -17.23 -11.20 3.28
N LYS A 78 -17.91 -10.05 3.24
CA LYS A 78 -18.67 -9.58 2.07
C LYS A 78 -17.76 -8.73 1.17
N GLN A 79 -17.62 -9.08 -0.10
CA GLN A 79 -16.80 -8.33 -1.05
C GLN A 79 -17.33 -6.89 -1.25
N LEU A 80 -16.44 -5.91 -1.18
CA LEU A 80 -16.73 -4.47 -1.36
C LEU A 80 -16.25 -3.95 -2.72
N THR A 81 -15.18 -4.52 -3.27
CA THR A 81 -14.62 -4.12 -4.56
C THR A 81 -14.52 -5.32 -5.50
N ALA A 82 -14.82 -5.14 -6.77
CA ALA A 82 -14.82 -6.23 -7.76
C ALA A 82 -14.22 -5.76 -9.09
N PHE A 83 -12.94 -5.44 -9.07
CA PHE A 83 -12.20 -4.95 -10.25
C PHE A 83 -11.32 -6.05 -10.87
N PRO A 84 -10.96 -5.92 -12.16
CA PRO A 84 -9.95 -6.78 -12.77
C PRO A 84 -8.57 -6.59 -12.14
N ASP A 85 -8.27 -5.38 -11.65
CA ASP A 85 -7.00 -5.04 -11.00
C ASP A 85 -7.07 -5.18 -9.47
N PRO A 86 -5.94 -5.45 -8.80
CA PRO A 86 -5.94 -5.61 -7.35
C PRO A 86 -6.21 -4.32 -6.59
N VAL A 87 -7.05 -4.39 -5.55
CA VAL A 87 -7.24 -3.32 -4.57
C VAL A 87 -6.69 -3.77 -3.22
N ARG A 88 -5.65 -3.06 -2.75
CA ARG A 88 -4.92 -3.41 -1.50
C ARG A 88 -5.04 -2.34 -0.42
N PHE A 89 -5.09 -1.07 -0.82
CA PHE A 89 -5.31 0.05 0.09
C PHE A 89 -6.81 0.37 0.18
N GLY A 90 -7.27 0.64 1.39
CA GLY A 90 -8.63 1.08 1.66
C GLY A 90 -8.73 1.78 3.00
N ALA A 91 -9.64 2.73 3.13
CA ALA A 91 -9.89 3.44 4.39
C ALA A 91 -11.31 3.98 4.43
N TYR A 92 -12.03 3.73 5.53
CA TYR A 92 -13.29 4.44 5.77
C TYR A 92 -13.03 5.90 6.10
N TYR A 93 -13.81 6.78 5.47
CA TYR A 93 -13.76 8.20 5.75
C TYR A 93 -14.61 8.55 6.97
N ALA A 94 -13.99 9.11 8.02
CA ALA A 94 -14.66 9.30 9.30
C ALA A 94 -15.81 10.32 9.23
N ARG A 95 -15.70 11.38 8.41
CA ARG A 95 -16.74 12.41 8.29
C ARG A 95 -17.93 11.99 7.42
N LYS A 96 -17.83 10.88 6.70
CA LYS A 96 -18.95 10.24 5.97
C LYS A 96 -18.88 8.73 6.17
N PRO A 97 -19.32 8.23 7.34
CA PRO A 97 -19.32 6.80 7.66
C PRO A 97 -20.01 5.99 6.55
N GLY A 98 -19.38 4.89 6.13
CA GLY A 98 -19.83 4.08 4.99
C GLY A 98 -19.19 4.43 3.64
N MET A 99 -18.60 5.62 3.48
CA MET A 99 -17.80 5.96 2.30
C MET A 99 -16.41 5.34 2.42
N LEU A 100 -16.03 4.52 1.45
CA LEU A 100 -14.73 3.88 1.36
C LEU A 100 -13.83 4.64 0.39
N ILE A 101 -12.63 5.02 0.84
CA ILE A 101 -11.55 5.48 -0.03
C ILE A 101 -10.68 4.29 -0.35
N PHE A 102 -10.28 4.12 -1.62
CA PHE A 102 -9.40 3.04 -2.03
C PHE A 102 -8.49 3.48 -3.17
N SER A 103 -7.41 2.75 -3.40
CA SER A 103 -6.51 3.00 -4.54
C SER A 103 -6.39 1.77 -5.42
N ARG A 104 -6.29 2.01 -6.73
CA ARG A 104 -5.97 0.98 -7.73
C ARG A 104 -5.26 1.60 -8.92
N ASP A 105 -4.49 0.79 -9.63
CA ASP A 105 -4.02 1.07 -10.99
C ASP A 105 -5.08 0.63 -12.02
N THR A 106 -4.74 0.75 -13.30
CA THR A 106 -5.56 0.23 -14.40
C THR A 106 -4.71 -0.68 -15.28
N SER A 107 -5.14 -1.93 -15.44
CA SER A 107 -4.45 -2.92 -16.28
C SER A 107 -2.95 -3.07 -15.94
N GLY A 108 -2.59 -2.95 -14.66
CA GLY A 108 -1.21 -3.07 -14.20
C GLY A 108 -0.25 -1.97 -14.67
N ASP A 109 -0.74 -0.79 -15.05
CA ASP A 109 0.10 0.35 -15.45
C ASP A 109 0.94 0.95 -14.30
N GLU A 110 0.72 0.50 -13.06
CA GLU A 110 1.30 1.01 -11.82
C GLU A 110 1.06 2.51 -11.55
N GLN A 111 0.19 3.15 -12.33
CA GLN A 111 -0.22 4.55 -12.22
C GLN A 111 -1.42 4.66 -11.29
N ARG A 112 -1.19 4.29 -10.03
CA ARG A 112 -2.23 4.25 -8.99
C ARG A 112 -3.01 5.56 -8.93
N GLN A 113 -4.32 5.42 -8.82
CA GLN A 113 -5.27 6.51 -8.59
C GLN A 113 -6.06 6.24 -7.33
N VAL A 114 -6.60 7.31 -6.75
CA VAL A 114 -7.42 7.25 -5.54
C VAL A 114 -8.88 7.51 -5.91
N TYR A 115 -9.76 6.66 -5.41
CA TYR A 115 -11.19 6.69 -5.66
C TYR A 115 -11.96 6.72 -4.35
N ARG A 116 -13.18 7.25 -4.38
CA ARG A 116 -14.19 6.98 -3.36
C ARG A 116 -15.28 6.04 -3.89
N LEU A 117 -15.81 5.25 -2.98
CA LEU A 117 -16.97 4.39 -3.18
C LEU A 117 -18.00 4.75 -2.10
N ASP A 118 -19.12 5.35 -2.51
CA ASP A 118 -20.17 5.82 -1.61
C ASP A 118 -21.04 4.67 -1.04
N SER A 119 -21.09 3.54 -1.74
CA SER A 119 -21.70 2.28 -1.30
C SER A 119 -21.15 1.10 -2.12
N PRO A 120 -21.22 -0.16 -1.66
CA PRO A 120 -20.64 -1.31 -2.39
C PRO A 120 -21.07 -1.44 -3.86
N ASP A 121 -22.30 -1.05 -4.19
CA ASP A 121 -22.86 -1.14 -5.55
C ASP A 121 -22.73 0.18 -6.35
N ALA A 122 -22.15 1.23 -5.76
CA ALA A 122 -21.99 2.52 -6.42
C ALA A 122 -20.84 2.48 -7.45
N THR A 123 -20.94 3.33 -8.46
CA THR A 123 -19.80 3.58 -9.34
C THR A 123 -18.70 4.33 -8.58
N PRO A 124 -17.45 3.89 -8.63
CA PRO A 124 -16.34 4.63 -8.02
C PRO A 124 -16.17 6.01 -8.63
N VAL A 125 -15.91 7.01 -7.78
CA VAL A 125 -15.60 8.38 -8.20
C VAL A 125 -14.11 8.63 -8.05
N LEU A 126 -13.44 9.02 -9.14
CA LEU A 126 -12.03 9.39 -9.14
C LEU A 126 -11.81 10.68 -8.33
N LEU A 127 -10.81 10.68 -7.44
CA LEU A 127 -10.46 11.84 -6.61
C LEU A 127 -9.17 12.55 -7.05
N THR A 128 -8.38 11.93 -7.93
CA THR A 128 -7.04 12.37 -8.31
C THR A 128 -6.91 12.68 -9.81
N ASP A 129 -5.85 13.40 -10.20
CA ASP A 129 -5.56 13.66 -11.62
C ASP A 129 -5.05 12.39 -12.30
N ALA A 130 -5.84 11.85 -13.24
CA ALA A 130 -5.54 10.63 -13.99
C ALA A 130 -4.28 10.71 -14.86
N ARG A 131 -3.71 11.92 -15.08
CA ARG A 131 -2.49 12.12 -15.86
C ARG A 131 -1.20 11.89 -15.05
N ARG A 132 -1.32 11.73 -13.74
CA ARG A 132 -0.20 11.59 -12.79
C ARG A 132 -0.39 10.33 -11.98
N LYS A 133 0.68 9.77 -11.42
CA LYS A 133 0.56 8.69 -10.44
C LYS A 133 0.31 9.29 -9.05
N ASN A 134 -0.67 8.76 -8.34
CA ASN A 134 -1.12 9.27 -7.05
C ASN A 134 -1.18 8.13 -6.01
N ASP A 135 -0.23 8.14 -5.08
CA ASP A 135 -0.16 7.16 -4.01
C ASP A 135 -0.85 7.70 -2.75
N ALA A 136 -1.86 6.97 -2.27
CA ALA A 136 -2.48 7.21 -0.97
C ALA A 136 -1.66 6.55 0.14
N HIS A 137 -1.40 7.29 1.22
CA HIS A 137 -0.65 6.77 2.36
C HIS A 137 -1.52 6.59 3.60
N GLY A 138 -1.94 7.69 4.23
CA GLY A 138 -2.69 7.64 5.47
C GLY A 138 -3.43 8.94 5.73
N PHE A 139 -4.41 8.88 6.62
CA PHE A 139 -5.12 10.06 7.08
C PHE A 139 -4.37 10.75 8.21
N THR A 140 -4.63 12.05 8.35
CA THR A 140 -4.43 12.79 9.59
C THR A 140 -5.08 12.05 10.77
N HIS A 141 -4.62 12.29 12.00
CA HIS A 141 -5.24 11.77 13.22
C HIS A 141 -6.68 12.28 13.40
N ALA A 142 -6.98 13.48 12.90
CA ALA A 142 -8.35 14.01 12.79
C ALA A 142 -9.25 13.23 11.79
N ARG A 143 -8.67 12.33 10.98
CA ARG A 143 -9.33 11.45 10.01
C ARG A 143 -10.14 12.19 8.94
N ASP A 144 -9.64 13.33 8.50
CA ASP A 144 -10.34 14.24 7.59
C ASP A 144 -9.58 14.55 6.30
N LEU A 145 -8.25 14.45 6.33
CA LEU A 145 -7.38 14.70 5.19
C LEU A 145 -6.49 13.49 4.90
N LEU A 146 -6.45 13.07 3.64
CA LEU A 146 -5.61 12.00 3.15
C LEU A 146 -4.28 12.57 2.64
N LEU A 147 -3.16 12.00 3.07
CA LEU A 147 -1.86 12.29 2.48
C LEU A 147 -1.75 11.60 1.11
N LEU A 148 -1.47 12.41 0.09
CA LEU A 148 -1.12 11.96 -1.25
C LEU A 148 0.34 12.26 -1.54
N ALA A 149 1.01 11.29 -2.17
CA ALA A 149 2.29 11.47 -2.79
C ALA A 149 2.12 11.29 -4.32
N THR A 150 2.35 12.37 -5.06
CA THR A 150 2.06 12.44 -6.49
C THR A 150 3.36 12.60 -7.29
N THR A 151 3.53 11.77 -8.31
CA THR A 151 4.62 11.90 -9.29
C THR A 151 4.07 12.05 -10.69
N ASP A 152 4.75 12.83 -11.51
CA ASP A 152 4.50 12.81 -12.95
C ASP A 152 4.80 11.43 -13.54
N VAL A 153 4.14 11.11 -14.65
CA VAL A 153 4.35 9.86 -15.41
C VAL A 153 5.26 10.20 -16.59
N ASP A 154 6.16 9.27 -16.93
CA ASP A 154 7.15 9.40 -18.02
C ASP A 154 6.49 9.27 -19.42
N ALA A 155 5.41 10.01 -19.66
CA ALA A 155 4.60 9.91 -20.87
C ALA A 155 5.37 10.25 -22.16
N THR A 156 6.46 11.03 -22.06
CA THR A 156 7.27 11.49 -23.20
C THR A 156 8.74 11.07 -23.13
N GLY A 157 9.09 10.11 -22.27
CA GLY A 157 10.45 9.62 -22.08
C GLY A 157 11.01 9.81 -20.67
N LYS A 158 12.29 9.46 -20.49
CA LYS A 158 12.98 9.49 -19.20
C LYS A 158 12.99 10.91 -18.61
N ARG A 159 12.53 11.05 -17.37
CA ARG A 159 12.66 12.32 -16.64
C ARG A 159 14.06 12.55 -16.11
N GLU A 160 14.53 13.77 -16.26
CA GLU A 160 15.68 14.30 -15.52
C GLU A 160 15.16 14.93 -14.22
N ASN A 161 15.71 14.52 -13.07
CA ASN A 161 15.37 15.02 -11.74
C ASN A 161 13.88 14.88 -11.36
N PRO A 162 13.34 13.66 -11.25
CA PRO A 162 11.95 13.47 -10.85
C PRO A 162 11.69 14.07 -9.47
N GLU A 163 10.50 14.62 -9.25
CA GLU A 163 10.05 15.14 -7.96
C GLU A 163 8.83 14.35 -7.45
N LEU A 164 8.69 14.31 -6.13
CA LEU A 164 7.48 13.86 -5.44
C LEU A 164 6.75 15.07 -4.84
N GLU A 165 5.50 15.27 -5.22
CA GLU A 165 4.63 16.30 -4.63
C GLU A 165 3.82 15.70 -3.47
N LEU A 166 3.95 16.26 -2.28
CA LEU A 166 3.11 15.92 -1.13
C LEU A 166 1.92 16.88 -1.05
N SER A 167 0.72 16.33 -0.86
CA SER A 167 -0.50 17.11 -0.69
C SER A 167 -1.49 16.46 0.29
N LEU A 168 -2.41 17.27 0.81
CA LEU A 168 -3.53 16.83 1.63
C LEU A 168 -4.83 16.95 0.85
N LEU A 169 -5.51 15.82 0.69
CA LEU A 169 -6.77 15.68 -0.02
C LEU A 169 -7.92 15.52 0.98
N ASP A 170 -8.94 16.38 0.91
CA ASP A 170 -10.26 16.06 1.47
C ASP A 170 -11.04 15.23 0.44
N PRO A 171 -11.45 13.98 0.73
CA PRO A 171 -12.18 13.14 -0.22
C PRO A 171 -13.56 13.66 -0.64
N LEU A 172 -14.14 14.61 0.10
CA LEU A 172 -15.38 15.29 -0.26
C LEU A 172 -15.13 16.55 -1.10
N GLU A 173 -13.95 17.17 -0.99
CA GLU A 173 -13.58 18.40 -1.69
C GLU A 173 -12.25 18.29 -2.47
N PRO A 174 -12.12 17.33 -3.42
CA PRO A 174 -10.85 17.06 -4.11
C PRO A 174 -10.27 18.26 -4.87
N ALA A 175 -11.14 19.15 -5.36
CA ALA A 175 -10.73 20.39 -6.02
C ALA A 175 -9.96 21.37 -5.10
N LYS A 176 -10.07 21.21 -3.78
CA LYS A 176 -9.38 22.03 -2.77
C LYS A 176 -8.11 21.37 -2.21
N THR A 177 -7.58 20.36 -2.88
CA THR A 177 -6.35 19.66 -2.47
C THR A 177 -5.24 20.65 -2.15
N ARG A 178 -4.71 20.58 -0.93
CA ARG A 178 -3.68 21.49 -0.43
C ARG A 178 -2.29 20.90 -0.68
N LYS A 179 -1.51 21.52 -1.56
CA LYS A 179 -0.10 21.18 -1.74
C LYS A 179 0.72 21.58 -0.52
N ILE A 180 1.63 20.71 -0.08
CA ILE A 180 2.51 20.95 1.07
C ILE A 180 3.93 21.26 0.59
N ALA A 181 4.53 20.35 -0.17
CA ALA A 181 5.93 20.42 -0.56
C ALA A 181 6.22 19.62 -1.83
N LYS A 182 7.32 19.99 -2.49
CA LYS A 182 7.99 19.17 -3.51
C LYS A 182 9.28 18.60 -2.94
N LEU A 183 9.48 17.31 -3.14
CA LEU A 183 10.65 16.58 -2.66
C LEU A 183 11.48 16.13 -3.87
N PRO A 184 12.82 16.28 -3.82
CA PRO A 184 13.69 15.82 -4.89
C PRO A 184 13.75 14.29 -4.90
N GLY A 185 13.59 13.69 -6.07
CA GLY A 185 13.52 12.23 -6.24
C GLY A 185 12.17 11.64 -5.83
N THR A 186 12.04 10.33 -6.01
CA THR A 186 10.82 9.56 -5.70
C THR A 186 10.98 8.61 -4.52
N GLY A 187 12.18 8.50 -3.95
CA GLY A 187 12.51 7.61 -2.84
C GLY A 187 12.07 8.15 -1.48
N TRP A 188 10.80 8.53 -1.34
CA TRP A 188 10.25 9.04 -0.09
C TRP A 188 9.07 8.19 0.36
N GLY A 189 8.97 7.95 1.66
CA GLY A 189 7.97 7.05 2.22
C GLY A 189 7.92 7.07 3.74
N ASP A 190 7.27 6.04 4.29
CA ASP A 190 7.10 5.85 5.74
C ASP A 190 6.63 7.12 6.45
N PHE A 191 5.54 7.66 5.92
CA PHE A 191 4.95 8.91 6.37
C PHE A 191 4.14 8.71 7.64
N THR A 192 4.38 9.52 8.65
CA THR A 192 3.63 9.49 9.91
C THR A 192 3.29 10.90 10.39
N PHE A 193 2.03 11.14 10.73
CA PHE A 193 1.57 12.39 11.29
C PHE A 193 1.86 12.48 12.79
N SER A 194 2.28 13.65 13.26
CA SER A 194 2.22 13.97 14.68
C SER A 194 0.77 13.92 15.17
N PHE A 195 0.55 13.59 16.44
CA PHE A 195 -0.80 13.50 17.02
C PHE A 195 -1.65 14.76 16.92
N ASP A 196 -1.02 15.93 16.79
CA ASP A 196 -1.70 17.23 16.57
C ASP A 196 -1.86 17.60 15.09
N ASP A 197 -1.48 16.72 14.16
CA ASP A 197 -1.53 16.89 12.70
C ASP A 197 -0.76 18.11 12.15
N LYS A 198 0.19 18.66 12.91
CA LYS A 198 1.00 19.81 12.48
C LYS A 198 2.30 19.43 11.80
N ARG A 199 2.81 18.23 12.03
CA ARG A 199 4.08 17.74 11.49
C ARG A 199 3.94 16.39 10.84
N LEU A 200 4.81 16.16 9.86
CA LEU A 200 4.96 14.89 9.18
C LEU A 200 6.39 14.42 9.36
N ALA A 201 6.60 13.22 9.90
CA ALA A 201 7.88 12.54 9.80
C ALA A 201 7.84 11.62 8.58
N LEU A 202 8.99 11.52 7.91
CA LEU A 202 9.11 10.86 6.63
C LEU A 202 10.53 10.34 6.44
N ILE A 203 10.64 9.26 5.67
CA ILE A 203 11.90 8.66 5.27
C ILE A 203 12.25 9.04 3.84
N GLU A 204 13.48 9.47 3.65
CA GLU A 204 14.15 9.48 2.35
C GLU A 204 15.00 8.20 2.23
N PHE A 205 14.58 7.30 1.36
CA PHE A 205 15.28 6.05 1.08
C PHE A 205 16.36 6.29 0.03
N LYS A 206 17.60 5.89 0.34
CA LYS A 206 18.72 5.85 -0.63
C LYS A 206 19.04 4.43 -1.05
N SER A 207 19.17 3.55 -0.08
CA SER A 207 19.43 2.13 -0.29
C SER A 207 18.91 1.31 0.88
N VAL A 208 18.96 -0.02 0.76
CA VAL A 208 18.58 -0.94 1.84
C VAL A 208 19.37 -0.70 3.14
N ASN A 209 20.58 -0.11 3.05
CA ASN A 209 21.44 0.18 4.19
C ASN A 209 21.49 1.67 4.54
N GLU A 210 20.76 2.53 3.84
CA GLU A 210 20.85 3.99 4.00
C GLU A 210 19.51 4.69 3.80
N THR A 211 19.07 5.34 4.87
CA THR A 211 17.88 6.19 4.87
C THR A 211 18.14 7.46 5.67
N TYR A 212 17.41 8.52 5.34
CA TYR A 212 17.37 9.74 6.15
C TYR A 212 15.97 9.94 6.74
N VAL A 213 15.91 10.17 8.04
CA VAL A 213 14.69 10.53 8.76
C VAL A 213 14.56 12.05 8.78
N TRP A 214 13.43 12.53 8.33
CA TRP A 214 13.09 13.95 8.27
C TRP A 214 11.86 14.24 9.12
N VAL A 215 11.74 15.49 9.58
CA VAL A 215 10.49 16.05 10.12
C VAL A 215 10.18 17.31 9.34
N MET A 216 8.93 17.41 8.89
CA MET A 216 8.37 18.51 8.13
C MET A 216 7.26 19.20 8.92
N ASP A 217 7.25 20.53 8.89
CA ASP A 217 6.11 21.35 9.29
C ASP A 217 5.08 21.41 8.16
N LEU A 218 3.84 21.02 8.43
CA LEU A 218 2.80 20.89 7.40
C LEU A 218 2.19 22.22 6.94
N ALA A 219 2.41 23.31 7.69
CA ALA A 219 1.91 24.63 7.31
C ALA A 219 2.83 25.31 6.29
N SER A 220 4.15 25.18 6.49
CA SER A 220 5.18 25.81 5.66
C SER A 220 5.82 24.87 4.63
N GLY A 221 5.72 23.56 4.83
CA GLY A 221 6.47 22.57 4.06
C GLY A 221 7.97 22.51 4.38
N ALA A 222 8.44 23.32 5.34
CA ALA A 222 9.83 23.33 5.78
C ALA A 222 10.17 21.99 6.46
N ARG A 223 11.31 21.41 6.10
CA ARG A 223 11.77 20.13 6.64
C ARG A 223 13.18 20.24 7.21
N ARG A 224 13.47 19.46 8.24
CA ARG A 224 14.81 19.29 8.79
C ARG A 224 15.17 17.82 8.90
N ARG A 225 16.44 17.49 8.72
CA ARG A 225 16.94 16.13 8.95
C ARG A 225 17.02 15.88 10.45
N VAL A 226 16.57 14.71 10.88
CA VAL A 226 16.66 14.24 12.27
C VAL A 226 17.76 13.19 12.38
N LEU A 227 17.77 12.20 11.49
CA LEU A 227 18.76 11.13 11.49
C LEU A 227 19.22 10.76 10.08
N PRO A 228 20.52 10.51 9.89
CA PRO A 228 21.62 11.11 10.66
C PRO A 228 21.47 12.63 10.79
N ALA A 229 21.96 13.23 11.87
CA ALA A 229 21.96 14.68 12.00
C ALA A 229 22.75 15.33 10.84
N GLU A 230 22.42 16.58 10.47
CA GLU A 230 23.24 17.31 9.50
C GLU A 230 24.66 17.52 10.05
N GLY A 231 25.67 17.30 9.21
CA GLY A 231 27.09 17.38 9.59
C GLY A 231 27.63 16.17 10.38
N ASP A 232 26.83 15.13 10.58
CA ASP A 232 27.26 13.92 11.29
C ASP A 232 28.26 13.10 10.47
N ALA A 233 29.51 12.99 10.94
CA ALA A 233 30.62 12.36 10.23
C ALA A 233 30.68 10.83 10.44
N ARG A 234 29.52 10.16 10.40
CA ARG A 234 29.48 8.69 10.54
C ARG A 234 30.17 8.01 9.36
N THR A 235 30.93 6.96 9.67
CA THR A 235 31.59 6.11 8.67
C THR A 235 30.71 4.98 8.16
N GLN A 236 29.60 4.68 8.86
CA GLN A 236 28.64 3.64 8.49
C GLN A 236 27.27 4.25 8.19
N THR A 237 26.62 3.74 7.15
CA THR A 237 25.24 4.09 6.81
C THR A 237 24.27 3.39 7.76
N ILE A 238 23.10 3.99 7.96
CA ILE A 238 22.04 3.44 8.79
C ILE A 238 20.75 3.47 7.97
N ALA A 239 20.02 2.36 8.00
CA ALA A 239 18.64 2.32 7.57
C ALA A 239 17.73 2.40 8.80
N SER A 240 16.64 3.14 8.67
CA SER A 240 15.59 3.24 9.67
C SER A 240 14.25 3.00 8.98
N THR A 241 13.27 2.48 9.73
CA THR A 241 11.91 2.20 9.24
C THR A 241 10.89 2.34 10.37
N ASN A 242 9.60 2.20 10.06
CA ASN A 242 8.48 2.20 10.99
C ASN A 242 8.41 3.48 11.85
N LEU A 243 8.62 4.64 11.23
CA LEU A 243 8.58 5.92 11.92
C LEU A 243 7.24 6.15 12.61
N ASN A 244 7.29 6.53 13.88
CA ASN A 244 6.12 6.94 14.64
C ASN A 244 6.45 8.10 15.59
N PHE A 245 5.56 9.10 15.66
CA PHE A 245 5.66 10.11 16.71
C PHE A 245 5.29 9.52 18.06
N SER A 246 6.06 9.92 19.07
CA SER A 246 5.60 9.89 20.46
C SER A 246 4.29 10.67 20.62
N ARG A 247 3.45 10.26 21.59
CA ARG A 247 2.12 10.85 21.78
C ARG A 247 2.15 12.34 22.12
N ASP A 248 3.20 12.80 22.80
CA ASP A 248 3.41 14.22 23.10
C ASP A 248 4.09 14.99 21.95
N GLY A 249 4.45 14.30 20.86
CA GLY A 249 5.10 14.85 19.68
C GLY A 249 6.55 15.29 19.91
N LYS A 250 7.18 14.98 21.05
CA LYS A 250 8.53 15.46 21.37
C LYS A 250 9.64 14.57 20.83
N GLY A 251 9.34 13.30 20.57
CA GLY A 251 10.27 12.31 20.01
C GLY A 251 9.68 11.47 18.88
N LEU A 252 10.55 10.70 18.23
CA LEU A 252 10.22 9.67 17.24
C LEU A 252 10.66 8.30 17.74
N PHE A 253 9.84 7.29 17.48
CA PHE A 253 10.19 5.88 17.55
C PHE A 253 10.44 5.36 16.13
N LEU A 254 11.40 4.45 16.00
CA LEU A 254 11.82 3.86 14.73
C LEU A 254 12.49 2.50 14.97
N SER A 255 12.59 1.70 13.92
CA SER A 255 13.39 0.47 13.87
C SER A 255 14.64 0.70 13.02
N THR A 256 15.75 0.04 13.35
CA THR A 256 17.01 0.05 12.58
C THR A 256 17.52 -1.36 12.34
#